data_AF-A0ABC9B8D0-F1
#
_entry.id   AF-A0ABC9B8D0-F1
#
_cell.length_a   1.000
_cell.length_b   1.000
_cell.length_c   1.000
_cell.angle_alpha   90.00
_cell.angle_beta   90.00
_cell.angle_gamma   90.00
#
_symmetry.space_group_name_H-M   'P 1'
#
loop_
_entity.id
_entity.type
_entity.pdbx_description
1 polymer ?
#
loop_
_entity_poly.entity_id
_entity_poly.type
_entity_poly.pdbx_seq_one_letter_code
_entity_poly.pdbx_strand_id
1 'polypeptide(L)'
;MPSTSKESGGTPSRRRTRTVDREFHRLDGSSIDVAFMQSWSDQHIVCHNGFKVLKLPYKVMAVDWSSPDFGKQWETVPKFSMCIFLPDAKEGLWSLVEKMAPSPEFLHVHLPVKSVSVGIVCVPRFKLSFGGSIVNNLKSLGLNLAFDPFMASMTEMVKEEATEGRMYVDDVIHKAVIEMNEEGSVAAAAVESDDDMGFSLYDDYEPPKPVDFVADHPFAFFIIEETSGAIVFAGHVLDPSVE
;
A
#
# COMPACT_ATOMS: atom_id res chain seq x y z
N MET A 1 19.82 42.13 49.60
CA MET A 1 19.29 41.61 48.34
C MET A 1 19.76 40.17 48.16
N PRO A 2 18.84 39.20 48.21
CA PRO A 2 19.02 37.98 47.44
C PRO A 2 17.83 37.80 46.48
N SER A 3 18.16 37.52 45.22
CA SER A 3 17.24 37.31 44.11
C SER A 3 16.58 35.93 44.19
N THR A 4 15.25 35.91 44.29
CA THR A 4 14.44 34.70 44.05
C THR A 4 14.24 34.50 42.55
N SER A 5 14.87 33.47 41.98
CA SER A 5 14.53 32.95 40.66
C SER A 5 13.32 32.02 40.76
N LYS A 6 12.22 32.43 40.12
CA LYS A 6 11.03 31.59 39.89
C LYS A 6 11.37 30.52 38.85
N GLU A 7 11.25 29.25 39.21
CA GLU A 7 11.12 28.16 38.24
C GLU A 7 9.74 28.25 37.57
N SER A 8 9.73 28.53 36.27
CA SER A 8 8.56 28.35 35.42
C SER A 8 8.44 26.87 35.08
N GLY A 9 7.43 26.19 35.64
CA GLY A 9 7.05 24.84 35.27
C GLY A 9 6.59 24.80 33.81
N GLY A 10 7.45 24.28 32.93
CA GLY A 10 7.06 23.88 31.60
C GLY A 10 6.17 22.64 31.69
N THR A 11 4.98 22.70 31.10
CA THR A 11 4.16 21.53 30.85
C THR A 11 4.95 20.53 30.00
N PRO A 12 4.99 19.23 30.37
CA PRO A 12 5.72 18.26 29.59
C PRO A 12 5.01 18.08 28.24
N SER A 13 5.70 18.50 27.18
CA SER A 13 5.37 18.13 25.80
C SER A 13 5.25 16.60 25.73
N ARG A 14 4.02 16.09 25.63
CA ARG A 14 3.73 14.66 25.47
C ARG A 14 4.33 14.23 24.14
N ARG A 15 5.50 13.57 24.19
CA ARG A 15 6.17 13.01 23.01
C ARG A 15 5.19 12.08 22.30
N ARG A 16 4.66 12.51 21.15
CA ARG A 16 3.74 11.69 20.33
C ARG A 16 4.56 10.52 19.79
N THR A 17 4.12 9.30 20.06
CA THR A 17 4.74 8.09 19.52
C THR A 17 4.19 7.83 18.13
N ARG A 18 5.06 7.64 17.14
CA ARG A 18 4.68 7.32 15.74
C ARG A 18 3.97 5.96 15.62
N THR A 19 4.02 5.17 16.68
CA THR A 19 3.43 3.83 16.74
C THR A 19 2.62 3.70 18.03
N VAL A 20 1.47 3.02 17.95
CA VAL A 20 0.60 2.72 19.08
C VAL A 20 0.02 1.32 18.91
N ASP A 21 -0.05 0.55 20.00
CA ASP A 21 -0.74 -0.74 19.95
C ASP A 21 -2.25 -0.50 19.93
N ARG A 22 -2.95 -1.14 18.99
CA ARG A 22 -4.41 -1.15 18.91
C ARG A 22 -4.90 -2.51 18.47
N GLU A 23 -6.17 -2.73 18.74
CA GLU A 23 -6.88 -3.93 18.34
C GLU A 23 -7.14 -3.95 16.83
N PHE A 24 -6.75 -5.05 16.19
CA PHE A 24 -7.11 -5.41 14.83
C PHE A 24 -8.14 -6.53 14.86
N HIS A 25 -9.27 -6.34 14.17
CA HIS A 25 -10.37 -7.28 14.11
C HIS A 25 -10.16 -8.24 12.94
N ARG A 26 -10.23 -9.54 13.19
CA ARG A 26 -10.07 -10.59 12.17
C ARG A 26 -11.42 -11.05 11.63
N LEU A 27 -11.41 -11.70 10.46
CA LEU A 27 -12.61 -12.27 9.81
C LEU A 27 -13.30 -13.38 10.62
N ASP A 28 -12.59 -14.02 11.55
CA ASP A 28 -13.18 -15.04 12.43
C ASP A 28 -13.92 -14.43 13.65
N GLY A 29 -13.99 -13.10 13.72
CA GLY A 29 -14.58 -12.34 14.81
C GLY A 29 -13.67 -12.19 16.02
N SER A 30 -12.48 -12.79 16.02
CA SER A 30 -11.46 -12.54 17.05
C SER A 30 -10.75 -11.22 16.81
N SER A 31 -9.93 -10.82 17.77
CA SER A 31 -9.16 -9.58 17.66
C SER A 31 -7.81 -9.71 18.34
N ILE A 32 -6.84 -8.92 17.87
CA ILE A 32 -5.45 -8.97 18.33
C ILE A 32 -4.85 -7.58 18.43
N ASP A 33 -4.11 -7.32 19.50
CA ASP A 33 -3.33 -6.09 19.62
C ASP A 33 -2.09 -6.16 18.73
N VAL A 34 -1.95 -5.16 17.85
CA VAL A 34 -0.79 -5.02 16.95
C VAL A 34 -0.32 -3.57 16.90
N ALA A 35 0.92 -3.38 16.46
CA ALA A 35 1.52 -2.06 16.34
C ALA A 35 0.96 -1.31 15.12
N PHE A 36 0.25 -0.19 15.36
CA PHE A 36 -0.23 0.72 14.32
C PHE A 36 0.68 1.94 14.19
N MET A 37 1.11 2.20 12.96
CA MET A 37 1.78 3.43 12.57
C MET A 37 0.75 4.55 12.49
N GLN A 38 1.13 5.76 12.92
CA GLN A 38 0.27 6.94 12.95
C GLN A 38 0.87 8.08 12.11
N SER A 39 -0.01 8.79 11.39
CA SER A 39 0.31 10.05 10.74
C SER A 39 -0.63 11.17 11.20
N TRP A 40 -0.12 12.40 11.17
CA TRP A 40 -0.85 13.64 11.44
C TRP A 40 -0.59 14.70 10.37
N SER A 41 0.22 14.41 9.35
CA SER A 41 0.25 15.24 8.15
C SER A 41 -1.00 14.98 7.34
N ASP A 42 -1.28 15.85 6.37
CA ASP A 42 -2.28 15.55 5.35
C ASP A 42 -1.99 14.18 4.71
N GLN A 43 -2.97 13.57 4.05
CA GLN A 43 -2.73 12.31 3.36
C GLN A 43 -3.56 12.24 2.09
N HIS A 44 -3.09 11.47 1.12
CA HIS A 44 -3.89 11.12 -0.05
C HIS A 44 -4.97 10.11 0.33
N ILE A 45 -6.14 10.61 0.73
CA ILE A 45 -7.29 9.79 1.10
C ILE A 45 -8.50 10.21 0.27
N VAL A 46 -9.24 9.21 -0.22
CA VAL A 46 -10.56 9.41 -0.82
C VAL A 46 -11.57 8.45 -0.21
N CYS A 47 -12.76 8.95 0.11
CA CYS A 47 -13.87 8.16 0.63
C CYS A 47 -14.84 7.84 -0.50
N HIS A 48 -15.17 6.58 -0.65
CA HIS A 48 -16.18 6.08 -1.59
C HIS A 48 -17.35 5.48 -0.83
N ASN A 49 -18.42 5.14 -1.54
CA ASN A 49 -19.54 4.42 -0.92
C ASN A 49 -19.11 2.98 -0.59
N GLY A 50 -18.92 2.70 0.71
CA GLY A 50 -18.62 1.38 1.27
C GLY A 50 -17.14 1.09 1.51
N PHE A 51 -16.23 2.01 1.20
CA PHE A 51 -14.79 1.87 1.44
C PHE A 51 -14.04 3.20 1.32
N LYS A 52 -12.83 3.24 1.88
CA LYS A 52 -11.86 4.33 1.73
C LYS A 52 -10.60 3.85 1.05
N VAL A 53 -9.88 4.76 0.40
CA VAL A 53 -8.58 4.47 -0.21
C VAL A 53 -7.54 5.43 0.34
N LEU A 54 -6.45 4.89 0.88
CA LEU A 54 -5.24 5.61 1.28
C LEU A 54 -4.13 5.32 0.27
N LYS A 55 -3.48 6.34 -0.26
CA LYS A 55 -2.31 6.23 -1.14
C LYS A 55 -1.06 6.74 -0.42
N LEU A 56 -0.02 5.91 -0.40
CA LEU A 56 1.26 6.16 0.25
C LEU A 56 2.38 6.09 -0.81
N PRO A 57 2.86 7.24 -1.33
CA PRO A 57 3.97 7.28 -2.28
C PRO A 57 5.28 6.78 -1.67
N TYR A 58 6.03 5.97 -2.41
CA TYR A 58 7.39 5.59 -2.01
C TYR A 58 8.37 6.70 -2.35
N LYS A 59 9.35 6.90 -1.46
CA LYS A 59 10.44 7.85 -1.71
C LYS A 59 11.31 7.38 -2.87
N VAL A 60 11.49 8.26 -3.84
CA VAL A 60 12.44 8.06 -4.94
C VAL A 60 13.84 8.41 -4.43
N MET A 61 14.69 7.39 -4.19
CA MET A 61 16.03 7.59 -3.62
C MET A 61 17.15 7.82 -4.66
N ALA A 62 16.85 7.67 -5.95
CA ALA A 62 17.87 7.59 -7.00
C ALA A 62 18.22 8.92 -7.68
N VAL A 63 17.83 10.08 -7.13
CA VAL A 63 18.07 11.37 -7.76
C VAL A 63 19.24 12.08 -7.08
N ASP A 64 20.30 12.36 -7.85
CA ASP A 64 21.38 13.24 -7.44
C ASP A 64 20.91 14.69 -7.57
N TRP A 65 20.55 15.29 -6.44
CA TRP A 65 20.08 16.66 -6.34
C TRP A 65 21.11 17.70 -6.79
N SER A 66 22.39 17.32 -6.91
CA SER A 66 23.47 18.19 -7.38
C SER A 66 23.71 18.12 -8.89
N SER A 67 23.00 17.23 -9.60
CA SER A 67 23.16 17.04 -11.05
C SER A 67 22.51 18.16 -11.85
N PRO A 68 23.21 18.77 -12.85
CA PRO A 68 22.62 19.77 -13.74
C PRO A 68 21.51 19.21 -14.65
N ASP A 69 21.44 17.88 -14.80
CA ASP A 69 20.36 17.19 -15.53
C ASP A 69 19.25 16.67 -14.59
N PHE A 70 19.19 17.14 -13.33
CA PHE A 70 18.14 16.79 -12.35
C PHE A 70 16.74 16.83 -12.97
N GLY A 71 16.45 17.90 -13.71
CA GLY A 71 15.21 18.16 -14.44
C GLY A 71 14.81 17.11 -15.50
N LYS A 72 15.75 16.30 -15.99
CA LYS A 72 15.46 15.20 -16.93
C LYS A 72 15.49 13.85 -16.24
N GLN A 73 16.26 13.75 -15.16
CA GLN A 73 16.37 12.52 -14.38
C GLN A 73 15.06 12.24 -13.62
N TRP A 74 14.41 13.25 -13.02
CA TRP A 74 13.16 13.06 -12.26
C TRP A 74 11.99 12.55 -13.11
N GLU A 75 11.93 12.90 -14.40
CA GLU A 75 10.86 12.46 -15.32
C GLU A 75 10.97 10.98 -15.68
N THR A 76 12.16 10.39 -15.53
CA THR A 76 12.44 9.02 -15.96
C THR A 76 12.52 8.02 -14.81
N VAL A 77 12.49 8.48 -13.55
CA VAL A 77 12.54 7.56 -12.42
C VAL A 77 11.14 7.01 -12.14
N PRO A 78 10.96 5.67 -12.12
CA PRO A 78 9.67 5.08 -11.81
C PRO A 78 9.24 5.48 -10.40
N LYS A 79 7.97 5.88 -10.29
CA LYS A 79 7.34 6.26 -9.02
C LYS A 79 6.41 5.14 -8.62
N PHE A 80 6.47 4.75 -7.36
CA PHE A 80 5.61 3.69 -6.83
C PHE A 80 4.75 4.26 -5.70
N SER A 81 3.53 3.74 -5.56
CA SER A 81 2.67 4.02 -4.42
C SER A 81 2.05 2.74 -3.90
N MET A 82 1.99 2.61 -2.57
CA MET A 82 1.11 1.63 -1.92
C MET A 82 -0.28 2.24 -1.78
N CYS A 83 -1.30 1.56 -2.30
CA CYS A 83 -2.70 1.95 -2.20
C CYS A 83 -3.44 0.93 -1.34
N ILE A 84 -3.99 1.38 -0.21
CA ILE A 84 -4.76 0.55 0.73
C ILE A 84 -6.24 0.82 0.52
N PHE A 85 -7.00 -0.22 0.22
CA PHE A 85 -8.45 -0.20 0.05
C PHE A 85 -9.09 -0.82 1.30
N LEU A 86 -9.66 0.04 2.13
CA LEU A 86 -10.22 -0.31 3.43
C LEU A 86 -11.76 -0.27 3.33
N PRO A 87 -12.46 -1.40 3.42
CA PRO A 87 -13.91 -1.43 3.51
C PRO A 87 -14.44 -0.61 4.71
N ASP A 88 -15.66 -0.10 4.64
CA ASP A 88 -16.27 0.54 5.81
C ASP A 88 -16.74 -0.49 6.85
N ALA A 89 -17.09 -1.71 6.38
CA ALA A 89 -17.52 -2.82 7.22
C ALA A 89 -16.36 -3.79 7.48
N LYS A 90 -16.23 -4.26 8.73
CA LYS A 90 -15.14 -5.18 9.15
C LYS A 90 -15.04 -6.46 8.31
N GLU A 91 -16.18 -7.01 7.90
CA GLU A 91 -16.28 -8.20 7.05
C GLU A 91 -16.39 -7.88 5.54
N GLY A 92 -16.19 -6.61 5.15
CA GLY A 92 -16.48 -6.11 3.81
C GLY A 92 -15.42 -6.43 2.75
N LEU A 93 -14.28 -7.02 3.13
CA LEU A 93 -13.15 -7.24 2.23
C LEU A 93 -13.54 -8.05 0.99
N TRP A 94 -14.21 -9.19 1.17
CA TRP A 94 -14.57 -10.07 0.05
C TRP A 94 -15.56 -9.42 -0.89
N SER A 95 -16.56 -8.71 -0.37
CA SER A 95 -17.50 -7.93 -1.20
C SER A 95 -16.79 -6.83 -1.99
N LEU A 96 -15.74 -6.22 -1.42
CA LEU A 96 -14.93 -5.24 -2.12
C LEU A 96 -14.10 -5.89 -3.25
N VAL A 97 -13.49 -7.05 -2.99
CA VAL A 97 -12.72 -7.79 -4.00
C VAL A 97 -13.62 -8.29 -5.15
N GLU A 98 -14.81 -8.80 -4.84
CA GLU A 98 -15.81 -9.20 -5.85
C GLU A 98 -16.25 -8.02 -6.72
N LYS A 99 -16.34 -6.82 -6.14
CA LYS A 99 -16.64 -5.58 -6.87
C LYS A 99 -15.48 -5.12 -7.76
N MET A 100 -14.23 -5.37 -7.35
CA MET A 100 -13.02 -5.05 -8.11
C MET A 100 -12.81 -5.97 -9.31
N ALA A 101 -12.98 -7.28 -9.11
CA ALA A 101 -12.61 -8.33 -10.06
C ALA A 101 -13.13 -8.13 -11.52
N PRO A 102 -14.38 -7.69 -11.77
CA PRO A 102 -14.86 -7.55 -13.14
C PRO A 102 -14.39 -6.26 -13.85
N SER A 103 -13.73 -5.33 -13.16
CA SER A 103 -13.42 -4.00 -13.70
C SER A 103 -11.92 -3.70 -13.65
N PRO A 104 -11.22 -3.79 -14.79
CA PRO A 104 -9.77 -3.54 -14.87
C PRO A 104 -9.37 -2.13 -14.41
N GLU A 105 -10.21 -1.14 -14.69
CA GLU A 105 -9.97 0.27 -14.35
C GLU A 105 -10.33 0.59 -12.88
N PHE A 106 -10.93 -0.34 -12.15
CA PHE A 106 -11.49 -0.07 -10.82
C PHE A 106 -10.44 0.52 -9.89
N LEU A 107 -9.21 0.01 -9.90
CA LEU A 107 -8.18 0.51 -8.99
C LEU A 107 -7.87 1.97 -9.30
N HIS A 108 -7.51 2.29 -10.55
CA HIS A 108 -7.06 3.62 -10.97
C HIS A 108 -8.13 4.69 -10.79
N VAL A 109 -9.39 4.40 -11.10
CA VAL A 109 -10.48 5.40 -10.98
C VAL A 109 -10.86 5.72 -9.53
N HIS A 110 -10.50 4.86 -8.57
CA HIS A 110 -10.78 5.06 -7.15
C HIS A 110 -9.55 5.57 -6.36
N LEU A 111 -8.42 5.81 -7.02
CA LEU A 111 -7.24 6.36 -6.34
C LEU A 111 -7.43 7.85 -5.98
N PRO A 112 -6.90 8.27 -4.81
CA PRO A 112 -6.88 9.67 -4.44
C PRO A 112 -5.91 10.46 -5.33
N VAL A 113 -6.34 11.66 -5.74
CA VAL A 113 -5.56 12.58 -6.60
C VAL A 113 -4.99 13.75 -5.80
N LYS A 114 -5.53 14.04 -4.61
CA LYS A 114 -5.15 15.17 -3.76
C LYS A 114 -4.94 14.73 -2.32
N SER A 115 -4.11 15.45 -1.58
CA SER A 115 -4.03 15.31 -0.12
C SER A 115 -5.21 16.01 0.54
N VAL A 116 -5.63 15.49 1.69
CA VAL A 116 -6.69 16.05 2.53
C VAL A 116 -6.22 16.11 3.98
N SER A 117 -6.74 17.08 4.73
CA SER A 117 -6.51 17.14 6.17
C SER A 117 -7.12 15.94 6.88
N VAL A 118 -6.36 15.36 7.82
CA VAL A 118 -6.73 14.11 8.49
C VAL A 118 -6.89 14.29 9.99
N GLY A 119 -7.80 13.50 10.57
CA GLY A 119 -7.96 13.42 12.03
C GLY A 119 -7.04 12.35 12.60
N ILE A 120 -7.36 11.09 12.31
CA ILE A 120 -6.63 9.90 12.74
C ILE A 120 -6.29 9.05 11.54
N VAL A 121 -5.00 8.86 11.27
CA VAL A 121 -4.50 7.87 10.30
C VAL A 121 -3.75 6.80 11.05
N CYS A 122 -4.19 5.55 10.90
CA CYS A 122 -3.62 4.37 11.55
C CYS A 122 -3.54 3.21 10.56
N VAL A 123 -2.32 2.72 10.32
CA VAL A 123 -2.07 1.55 9.46
C VAL A 123 -1.23 0.54 10.26
N PRO A 124 -1.63 -0.73 10.36
CA PRO A 124 -0.85 -1.72 11.10
C PRO A 124 0.49 -1.96 10.41
N ARG A 125 1.53 -2.23 11.20
CA ARG A 125 2.73 -2.86 10.68
C ARG A 125 2.39 -4.28 10.29
N PHE A 126 2.93 -4.74 9.17
CA PHE A 126 2.79 -6.11 8.75
C PHE A 126 3.98 -6.52 7.90
N LYS A 127 4.25 -7.81 7.87
CA LYS A 127 5.17 -8.42 6.94
C LYS A 127 4.49 -9.67 6.42
N LEU A 128 4.32 -9.79 5.11
CA LEU A 128 3.69 -10.94 4.49
C LEU A 128 4.68 -11.60 3.56
N SER A 129 4.74 -12.93 3.61
CA SER A 129 5.48 -13.73 2.66
C SER A 129 4.55 -14.69 1.92
N PHE A 130 4.76 -14.82 0.62
CA PHE A 130 4.15 -15.85 -0.21
C PHE A 130 5.25 -16.62 -0.93
N GLY A 131 5.12 -17.93 -0.98
CA GLY A 131 6.05 -18.77 -1.71
C GLY A 131 5.44 -20.12 -2.05
N GLY A 132 5.29 -20.40 -3.33
CA GLY A 132 4.73 -21.68 -3.75
C GLY A 132 4.55 -21.82 -5.25
N SER A 133 4.16 -23.02 -5.64
CA SER A 133 3.68 -23.30 -6.99
C SER A 133 2.35 -22.59 -7.24
N ILE A 134 2.25 -21.91 -8.38
CA ILE A 134 1.00 -21.28 -8.85
C ILE A 134 0.36 -22.04 -10.00
N VAL A 135 0.85 -23.24 -10.34
CA VAL A 135 0.34 -24.04 -11.47
C VAL A 135 -1.16 -24.31 -11.32
N ASN A 136 -1.60 -24.70 -10.13
CA ASN A 136 -3.02 -24.98 -9.88
C ASN A 136 -3.90 -23.73 -10.05
N ASN A 137 -3.41 -22.56 -9.62
CA ASN A 137 -4.10 -21.29 -9.82
C ASN A 137 -4.21 -20.97 -11.32
N LEU A 138 -3.11 -21.09 -12.08
CA LEU A 138 -3.10 -20.83 -13.53
C LEU A 138 -4.02 -21.80 -14.29
N LYS A 139 -4.03 -23.09 -13.92
CA LYS A 139 -4.97 -24.08 -14.47
C LYS A 139 -6.42 -23.71 -14.20
N SER A 140 -6.73 -23.26 -12.98
CA SER A 140 -8.08 -22.81 -12.60
C SER A 140 -8.55 -21.58 -13.40
N LEU A 141 -7.60 -20.74 -13.84
CA LEU A 141 -7.86 -19.60 -14.73
C LEU A 141 -7.93 -19.99 -16.22
N GLY A 142 -7.76 -21.28 -16.56
CA GLY A 142 -7.91 -21.81 -17.92
C GLY A 142 -6.61 -22.14 -18.62
N LEU A 143 -5.44 -21.82 -18.04
CA LEU A 143 -4.14 -22.15 -18.63
C LEU A 143 -3.80 -23.61 -18.34
N ASN A 144 -4.36 -24.55 -19.12
CA ASN A 144 -4.17 -25.98 -18.90
C ASN A 144 -3.09 -26.58 -19.81
N LEU A 145 -3.09 -26.21 -21.11
CA LEU A 145 -2.25 -26.83 -22.14
C LEU A 145 -0.75 -26.73 -21.85
N ALA A 146 -0.29 -25.62 -21.25
CA ALA A 146 1.12 -25.40 -20.95
C ALA A 146 1.69 -26.42 -19.95
N PHE A 147 0.84 -27.02 -19.12
CA PHE A 147 1.20 -27.95 -18.05
C PHE A 147 0.80 -29.40 -18.34
N ASP A 148 0.33 -29.69 -19.55
CA ASP A 148 -0.11 -31.03 -19.94
C ASP A 148 1.06 -31.79 -20.59
N PRO A 149 1.51 -32.92 -20.03
CA PRO A 149 2.67 -33.64 -20.54
C PRO A 149 2.45 -34.29 -21.92
N PHE A 150 1.20 -34.43 -22.36
CA PHE A 150 0.83 -35.05 -23.63
C PHE A 150 0.39 -34.02 -24.68
N MET A 151 -0.18 -32.89 -24.26
CA MET A 151 -0.75 -31.88 -25.14
C MET A 151 0.08 -30.59 -25.26
N ALA A 152 0.99 -30.32 -24.32
CA ALA A 152 1.83 -29.14 -24.40
C ALA A 152 2.69 -29.15 -25.68
N SER A 153 2.87 -27.97 -26.26
CA SER A 153 3.73 -27.73 -27.40
C SER A 153 4.58 -26.49 -27.14
N MET A 154 5.89 -26.68 -27.06
CA MET A 154 6.88 -25.64 -26.73
C MET A 154 7.96 -25.55 -27.83
N THR A 155 7.55 -25.69 -29.10
CA THR A 155 8.43 -25.83 -30.27
C THR A 155 9.36 -24.63 -30.50
N GLU A 156 8.97 -23.44 -30.04
CA GLU A 156 9.80 -22.23 -30.13
C GLU A 156 10.86 -22.14 -29.02
N MET A 157 10.70 -22.91 -27.92
CA MET A 157 11.69 -22.91 -26.84
C MET A 157 12.85 -23.87 -27.14
N VAL A 158 12.56 -25.03 -27.74
CA VAL A 158 13.55 -26.07 -28.06
C VAL A 158 13.21 -26.73 -29.38
N LYS A 159 14.24 -26.98 -30.20
CA LYS A 159 14.11 -27.71 -31.46
C LYS A 159 13.69 -29.15 -31.20
N GLU A 160 12.61 -29.61 -31.82
CA GLU A 160 12.04 -30.95 -31.65
C GLU A 160 13.06 -32.09 -31.91
N GLU A 161 14.03 -31.85 -32.78
CA GLU A 161 15.09 -32.81 -33.13
C GLU A 161 16.04 -33.13 -31.97
N ALA A 162 16.03 -32.33 -30.90
CA ALA A 162 16.97 -32.44 -29.77
C ALA A 162 16.39 -33.19 -28.55
N THR A 163 15.11 -33.58 -28.55
CA THR A 163 14.49 -34.19 -27.37
C THR A 163 13.59 -35.39 -27.68
N GLU A 164 13.83 -36.50 -26.97
CA GLU A 164 13.00 -37.72 -26.98
C GLU A 164 11.72 -37.55 -26.12
N GLY A 165 10.95 -36.49 -26.36
CA GLY A 165 9.71 -36.23 -25.62
C GLY A 165 9.12 -34.84 -25.86
N ARG A 166 7.82 -34.68 -25.60
CA ARG A 166 7.18 -33.36 -25.61
C ARG A 166 7.58 -32.58 -24.36
N MET A 167 7.93 -31.31 -24.53
CA MET A 167 8.19 -30.41 -23.41
C MET A 167 6.90 -29.78 -22.89
N TYR A 168 6.81 -29.68 -21.58
CA TYR A 168 5.72 -29.03 -20.85
C TYR A 168 6.31 -28.25 -19.67
N VAL A 169 5.55 -27.30 -19.14
CA VAL A 169 5.92 -26.61 -17.89
C VAL A 169 5.55 -27.53 -16.74
N ASP A 170 6.57 -27.99 -16.00
CA ASP A 170 6.36 -28.82 -14.82
C ASP A 170 5.85 -27.99 -13.63
N ASP A 171 6.52 -26.87 -13.36
CA ASP A 171 6.18 -25.99 -12.25
C ASP A 171 6.42 -24.50 -12.55
N VAL A 172 5.69 -23.64 -11.84
CA VAL A 172 5.88 -22.19 -11.82
C VAL A 172 5.91 -21.76 -10.36
N ILE A 173 7.10 -21.47 -9.86
CA ILE A 173 7.31 -21.03 -8.48
C ILE A 173 7.28 -19.50 -8.43
N HIS A 174 6.35 -18.95 -7.64
CA HIS A 174 6.31 -17.52 -7.33
C HIS A 174 6.62 -17.30 -5.86
N LYS A 175 7.51 -16.34 -5.58
CA LYS A 175 7.88 -15.92 -4.22
C LYS A 175 7.83 -14.40 -4.13
N ALA A 176 7.15 -13.89 -3.11
CA ALA A 176 6.97 -12.48 -2.87
C ALA A 176 7.05 -12.20 -1.37
N VAL A 177 7.63 -11.07 -1.00
CA VAL A 177 7.66 -10.58 0.38
C VAL A 177 7.31 -9.11 0.34
N ILE A 178 6.41 -8.69 1.23
CA ILE A 178 6.09 -7.29 1.47
C ILE A 178 6.25 -6.99 2.95
N GLU A 179 6.85 -5.85 3.26
CA GLU A 179 6.98 -5.37 4.63
C GLU A 179 6.52 -3.91 4.68
N MET A 180 5.61 -3.63 5.60
CA MET A 180 5.12 -2.30 5.90
C MET A 180 5.54 -1.91 7.31
N ASN A 181 6.42 -0.92 7.40
CA ASN A 181 6.97 -0.39 8.64
C ASN A 181 7.05 1.15 8.61
N GLU A 182 7.48 1.73 9.73
CA GLU A 182 7.57 3.18 9.88
C GLU A 182 8.57 3.79 8.90
N GLU A 183 9.61 3.10 8.45
CA GLU A 183 10.56 3.65 7.48
C GLU A 183 9.93 3.80 6.10
N GLY A 184 9.19 2.78 5.65
CA GLY A 184 8.37 2.84 4.43
C GLY A 184 7.25 3.87 4.49
N SER A 185 6.64 4.06 5.67
CA SER A 185 5.59 5.08 5.90
C SER A 185 6.15 6.50 6.06
N VAL A 186 7.26 6.68 6.77
CA VAL A 186 7.93 7.97 6.98
C VAL A 186 8.54 8.49 5.67
N ALA A 187 9.03 7.58 4.82
CA ALA A 187 9.45 7.91 3.46
C ALA A 187 8.30 8.53 2.64
N ALA A 188 7.07 8.04 2.80
CA ALA A 188 5.88 8.61 2.15
C ALA A 188 5.49 9.98 2.71
N ALA A 189 5.46 10.12 4.05
CA ALA A 189 5.11 11.39 4.70
C ALA A 189 6.12 12.52 4.45
N ALA A 190 7.41 12.19 4.25
CA ALA A 190 8.45 13.19 3.98
C ALA A 190 8.38 13.80 2.57
N VAL A 191 7.79 13.09 1.59
CA VAL A 191 7.59 13.64 0.22
C VAL A 191 6.52 14.72 0.24
N GLU A 192 5.53 14.62 1.13
CA GLU A 192 4.40 15.55 1.20
C GLU A 192 4.75 16.91 1.83
N SER A 193 5.72 16.95 2.76
CA SER A 193 6.08 18.21 3.44
C SER A 193 6.72 19.26 2.53
N ASP A 194 7.12 18.88 1.31
CA ASP A 194 7.81 19.77 0.38
C ASP A 194 6.88 20.43 -0.66
N ASP A 195 5.63 19.96 -0.84
CA ASP A 195 4.80 20.32 -2.02
C ASP A 195 3.56 21.21 -1.78
N ASP A 196 3.22 21.64 -0.56
CA ASP A 196 2.13 22.63 -0.41
C ASP A 196 2.25 23.54 0.82
N MET A 197 2.72 24.76 0.59
CA MET A 197 2.60 25.91 1.52
C MET A 197 1.80 27.03 0.84
N GLY A 198 0.64 26.70 0.29
CA GLY A 198 -0.35 27.67 -0.18
C GLY A 198 -1.35 28.07 0.91
N PHE A 199 -0.99 28.99 1.81
CA PHE A 199 -1.96 29.59 2.73
C PHE A 199 -2.95 30.48 1.97
N SER A 200 -4.19 30.04 1.81
CA SER A 200 -5.31 30.86 1.35
C SER A 200 -5.97 31.57 2.53
N LEU A 201 -5.83 32.90 2.58
CA LEU A 201 -6.47 33.78 3.57
C LEU A 201 -7.87 34.17 3.06
N TYR A 202 -8.89 33.38 3.38
CA TYR A 202 -10.29 33.80 3.28
C TYR A 202 -11.07 33.34 4.53
N ASP A 203 -11.67 34.31 5.22
CA ASP A 203 -12.10 34.29 6.63
C ASP A 203 -13.51 33.68 6.87
N ASP A 204 -14.13 33.01 5.89
CA ASP A 204 -15.53 32.54 5.97
C ASP A 204 -15.74 31.06 5.57
N TYR A 205 -14.67 30.24 5.59
CA TYR A 205 -14.77 28.81 5.25
C TYR A 205 -14.70 27.97 6.53
N GLU A 206 -15.78 27.24 6.88
CA GLU A 206 -15.63 26.12 7.81
C GLU A 206 -14.65 25.13 7.19
N PRO A 207 -13.49 24.86 7.82
CA PRO A 207 -12.53 23.93 7.26
C PRO A 207 -13.21 22.57 7.08
N PRO A 208 -13.00 21.88 5.93
CA PRO A 208 -13.57 20.57 5.70
C PRO A 208 -13.22 19.64 6.86
N LYS A 209 -14.20 18.84 7.32
CA LYS A 209 -13.99 17.93 8.45
C LYS A 209 -12.81 17.00 8.14
N PRO A 210 -11.84 16.86 9.06
CA PRO A 210 -10.71 15.98 8.85
C PRO A 210 -11.17 14.54 8.59
N VAL A 211 -10.46 13.84 7.71
CA VAL A 211 -10.78 12.45 7.35
C VAL A 211 -10.02 11.49 8.26
N ASP A 212 -10.73 10.51 8.81
CA ASP A 212 -10.12 9.41 9.56
C ASP A 212 -9.93 8.17 8.66
N PHE A 213 -8.77 7.55 8.76
CA PHE A 213 -8.41 6.29 8.11
C PHE A 213 -7.76 5.35 9.12
N VAL A 214 -8.51 4.38 9.62
CA VAL A 214 -8.04 3.43 10.65
C VAL A 214 -8.20 2.03 10.10
N ALA A 215 -7.09 1.43 9.65
CA ALA A 215 -7.08 0.09 9.05
C ALA A 215 -7.07 -1.02 10.11
N ASP A 216 -8.09 -1.05 10.96
CA ASP A 216 -8.24 -1.95 12.12
C ASP A 216 -8.98 -3.26 11.83
N HIS A 217 -9.12 -3.61 10.56
CA HIS A 217 -9.80 -4.82 10.08
C HIS A 217 -9.32 -5.13 8.65
N PRO A 218 -9.70 -6.27 8.06
CA PRO A 218 -9.10 -6.75 6.82
C PRO A 218 -9.27 -5.81 5.63
N PHE A 219 -8.17 -5.59 4.92
CA PHE A 219 -8.09 -4.65 3.80
C PHE A 219 -7.28 -5.25 2.64
N ALA A 220 -7.53 -4.73 1.43
CA ALA A 220 -6.71 -5.03 0.26
C ALA A 220 -5.64 -3.95 0.07
N PHE A 221 -4.50 -4.31 -0.49
CA PHE A 221 -3.46 -3.36 -0.87
C PHE A 221 -2.90 -3.66 -2.26
N PHE A 222 -2.41 -2.62 -2.91
CA PHE A 222 -1.77 -2.68 -4.21
C PHE A 222 -0.52 -1.82 -4.21
N ILE A 223 0.53 -2.24 -4.92
CA ILE A 223 1.67 -1.39 -5.23
C ILE A 223 1.61 -1.10 -6.72
N ILE A 224 1.49 0.17 -7.07
CA ILE A 224 1.27 0.63 -8.43
C ILE A 224 2.48 1.46 -8.86
N GLU A 225 3.00 1.21 -10.05
CA GLU A 225 3.92 2.11 -10.73
C GLU A 225 3.11 3.22 -11.40
N GLU A 226 3.32 4.47 -10.99
CA GLU A 226 2.41 5.59 -11.28
C GLU A 226 2.44 6.03 -12.74
N THR A 227 3.54 5.79 -13.47
CA THR A 227 3.70 6.26 -14.85
C THR A 227 2.94 5.38 -15.83
N SER A 228 3.09 4.07 -15.71
CA SER A 228 2.43 3.07 -16.55
C SER A 228 1.09 2.61 -16.01
N GLY A 229 0.83 2.85 -14.72
CA GLY A 229 -0.32 2.29 -14.02
C GLY A 229 -0.19 0.79 -13.72
N ALA A 230 0.98 0.17 -13.94
CA ALA A 230 1.17 -1.25 -13.72
C ALA A 230 1.05 -1.61 -12.23
N ILE A 231 0.31 -2.69 -11.94
CA ILE A 231 0.22 -3.27 -10.60
C ILE A 231 1.42 -4.21 -10.43
N VAL A 232 2.31 -3.87 -9.50
CA VAL A 232 3.52 -4.64 -9.20
C VAL A 232 3.27 -5.65 -8.09
N PHE A 233 2.45 -5.28 -7.11
CA PHE A 233 1.99 -6.17 -6.05
C PHE A 233 0.50 -5.98 -5.81
N ALA A 234 -0.16 -7.08 -5.46
CA ALA A 234 -1.53 -7.10 -4.98
C ALA A 234 -1.62 -8.10 -3.83
N GLY A 235 -2.37 -7.78 -2.80
CA GLY A 235 -2.57 -8.66 -1.67
C GLY A 235 -3.64 -8.14 -0.73
N HIS A 236 -3.87 -8.88 0.35
CA HIS A 236 -4.77 -8.50 1.41
C HIS A 236 -4.18 -8.84 2.77
N VAL A 237 -4.43 -7.99 3.77
CA VAL A 237 -4.05 -8.22 5.16
C VAL A 237 -5.27 -8.73 5.90
N LEU A 238 -5.26 -10.00 6.29
CA LEU A 238 -6.30 -10.61 7.13
C LEU A 238 -5.89 -10.66 8.61
N ASP A 239 -4.59 -10.78 8.84
CA ASP A 239 -3.96 -10.75 10.15
C ASP A 239 -2.55 -10.14 10.02
N PRO A 240 -2.31 -8.93 10.55
CA PRO A 240 -1.00 -8.27 10.47
C PRO A 240 0.06 -8.86 11.41
N SER A 241 -0.31 -9.77 12.31
CA SER A 241 0.63 -10.40 13.28
C SER A 241 1.36 -11.63 12.74
N VAL A 242 0.95 -12.14 11.57
CA VAL A 242 1.48 -13.37 10.98
C VAL A 242 2.40 -13.03 9.80
N GLU A 243 3.54 -13.72 9.69
CA GLU A 243 4.51 -13.60 8.58
C GLU A 243 4.28 -14.62 7.44
#